data_AF-A0AAE2BYP6-F1
#
_entry.id   AF-A0AAE2BYP6-F1
#
_cell.length_a   1.000
_cell.length_b   1.000
_cell.length_c   1.000
_cell.angle_alpha   90.00
_cell.angle_beta   90.00
_cell.angle_gamma   90.00
#
_symmetry.space_group_name_H-M   'P 1'
#
loop_
_entity.id
_entity.type
_entity.pdbx_description
1 polymer ?
#
loop_
_entity_poly.entity_id
_entity_poly.type
_entity_poly.pdbx_seq_one_letter_code
_entity_poly.pdbx_strand_id
1 'polypeptide(L)'
;MAAGHVMIALGFQGNLYVALLLVGVCFGSQWSLMPTITSEIFGVKHMGTIYNTIAVANPLGSYILSVRVIGYIYDREESLEVGSSSCNGAHCFRLSFFILAAVSFAGALVALAFMIKTRAQYARIIRRKMLA
;
A
#
# COMPACT_ATOMS: atom_id res chain seq x y z
N MET A 1 -6.44 0.76 1.79
CA MET A 1 -5.31 0.92 2.75
C MET A 1 -5.19 2.32 3.35
N ALA A 2 -5.31 3.42 2.60
CA ALA A 2 -5.13 4.78 3.14
C ALA A 2 -6.02 5.09 4.36
N ALA A 3 -7.32 4.80 4.29
CA ALA A 3 -8.24 4.99 5.41
C ALA A 3 -7.83 4.22 6.69
N GLY A 4 -7.29 3.01 6.54
CA GLY A 4 -6.78 2.23 7.67
C GLY A 4 -5.56 2.86 8.34
N HIS A 5 -4.63 3.41 7.55
CA HIS A 5 -3.46 4.14 8.10
C HIS A 5 -3.88 5.44 8.80
N VAL A 6 -4.83 6.19 8.23
CA VAL A 6 -5.39 7.39 8.89
C VAL A 6 -6.07 7.01 10.20
N MET A 7 -6.84 5.92 10.23
CA MET A 7 -7.42 5.40 11.46
C MET A 7 -6.32 5.13 12.50
N ILE A 8 -5.29 4.36 12.17
CA ILE A 8 -4.18 4.08 13.11
C ILE A 8 -3.56 5.39 13.64
N ALA A 9 -3.39 6.41 12.79
CA ALA A 9 -2.89 7.73 13.19
C ALA A 9 -3.79 8.50 14.18
N LEU A 10 -5.10 8.20 14.25
CA LEU A 10 -6.02 8.87 15.17
C LEU A 10 -5.96 8.33 16.61
N GLY A 11 -5.41 7.13 16.82
CA GLY A 11 -5.00 6.65 18.14
C GLY A 11 -6.10 6.47 19.20
N PHE A 12 -7.39 6.37 18.85
CA PHE A 12 -8.47 6.16 19.82
C PHE A 12 -8.64 4.67 20.21
N GLN A 13 -9.18 4.40 21.40
CA GLN A 13 -9.39 3.04 21.93
C GLN A 13 -10.27 2.20 20.99
N GLY A 14 -9.81 0.99 20.66
CA GLY A 14 -10.52 0.04 19.78
C GLY A 14 -10.31 0.25 18.27
N ASN A 15 -9.70 1.36 17.85
CA ASN A 15 -9.52 1.65 16.42
C ASN A 15 -8.59 0.69 15.69
N LEU A 16 -7.59 0.19 16.42
CA LEU A 16 -6.56 -0.69 15.86
C LEU A 16 -7.19 -1.95 15.25
N TYR A 17 -8.23 -2.51 15.88
CA TYR A 17 -8.91 -3.71 15.39
C TYR A 17 -9.61 -3.45 14.05
N VAL A 18 -10.38 -2.36 13.96
CA VAL A 18 -11.09 -1.97 12.73
C VAL A 18 -10.10 -1.62 11.63
N ALA A 19 -9.03 -0.89 11.96
CA ALA A 19 -8.01 -0.53 11.00
C ALA A 19 -7.26 -1.76 10.45
N LEU A 20 -6.88 -2.71 11.30
CA LEU A 20 -6.24 -3.95 10.89
C LEU A 20 -7.13 -4.80 9.98
N LEU A 21 -8.43 -4.92 10.30
CA LEU A 21 -9.38 -5.59 9.42
C LEU A 21 -9.46 -4.92 8.05
N LEU A 22 -9.58 -3.58 8.01
CA LEU A 22 -9.69 -2.83 6.77
C LEU A 22 -8.41 -2.95 5.92
N VAL A 23 -7.23 -2.83 6.55
CA VAL A 23 -5.94 -2.98 5.88
C VAL A 23 -5.76 -4.41 5.39
N GLY A 24 -6.10 -5.41 6.21
CA GLY A 24 -5.98 -6.84 5.88
C GLY A 24 -6.83 -7.24 4.69
N VAL A 25 -8.11 -6.83 4.65
CA VAL A 25 -9.01 -7.11 3.50
C VAL A 25 -8.48 -6.45 2.22
N CYS A 26 -8.07 -5.19 2.31
CA CYS A 26 -7.48 -4.47 1.17
C CYS A 26 -6.19 -5.16 0.68
N PHE A 27 -5.31 -5.56 1.60
CA PHE A 27 -4.05 -6.23 1.29
C PHE A 27 -4.30 -7.58 0.62
N GLY A 28 -5.17 -8.41 1.20
CA GLY A 28 -5.56 -9.69 0.60
C GLY A 28 -6.11 -9.52 -0.81
N SER A 29 -7.01 -8.55 -1.01
CA SER A 29 -7.57 -8.28 -2.34
C SER A 29 -6.49 -7.90 -3.37
N GLN A 30 -5.50 -7.09 -2.98
CA GLN A 30 -4.42 -6.67 -3.87
C GLN A 30 -3.52 -7.85 -4.25
N TRP A 31 -3.17 -8.72 -3.30
CA TRP A 31 -2.34 -9.89 -3.55
C TRP A 31 -3.03 -10.93 -4.42
N SER A 32 -4.35 -11.08 -4.32
CA SER A 32 -5.11 -11.97 -5.21
C SER A 32 -5.22 -11.42 -6.64
N LEU A 33 -5.36 -10.11 -6.81
CA LEU A 33 -5.52 -9.48 -8.13
C LEU A 33 -4.20 -9.45 -8.92
N MET A 34 -3.06 -9.31 -8.25
CA MET A 34 -1.75 -9.17 -8.89
C MET A 34 -1.39 -10.32 -9.86
N PRO A 35 -1.48 -11.61 -9.48
CA PRO A 35 -1.18 -12.71 -10.40
C PRO A 35 -2.19 -12.79 -11.54
N THR A 36 -3.48 -12.52 -11.30
CA THR A 36 -4.52 -12.51 -12.33
C THR A 36 -4.20 -11.48 -13.41
N ILE A 37 -3.98 -10.22 -13.02
CA ILE A 37 -3.66 -9.12 -13.94
C ILE A 37 -2.35 -9.40 -14.68
N THR A 38 -1.34 -9.93 -13.98
CA THR A 38 -0.06 -10.28 -14.61
C THR A 38 -0.24 -11.35 -15.68
N SER A 39 -1.05 -12.38 -15.42
CA SER A 39 -1.34 -13.45 -16.38
C SER A 39 -2.14 -12.98 -17.58
N GLU A 40 -3.05 -12.01 -17.41
CA GLU A 40 -3.80 -11.42 -18.53
C GLU A 40 -2.92 -10.54 -19.43
N ILE A 41 -2.00 -9.76 -18.85
CA ILE A 41 -1.18 -8.80 -19.59
C ILE A 41 0.01 -9.47 -20.28
N PHE A 42 0.75 -10.32 -19.56
CA PHE A 42 2.01 -10.90 -20.04
C PHE A 42 1.89 -12.36 -20.50
N GLY A 43 0.73 -13.00 -20.23
CA GLY A 43 0.54 -14.42 -20.46
C GLY A 43 1.24 -15.30 -19.42
N VAL A 44 0.97 -16.61 -19.50
CA VAL A 44 1.41 -17.58 -18.48
C VAL A 44 2.80 -18.16 -18.71
N LYS A 45 3.38 -17.99 -19.92
CA LYS A 45 4.60 -18.70 -20.33
C LYS A 45 5.79 -18.44 -19.41
N HIS A 46 5.97 -17.21 -18.93
CA HIS A 46 7.08 -16.80 -18.04
C HIS A 46 6.56 -16.11 -16.76
N MET A 47 5.38 -16.52 -16.29
CA MET A 47 4.70 -15.87 -15.17
C MET A 47 5.54 -15.84 -13.88
N GLY A 48 6.27 -16.92 -13.58
CA GLY A 48 7.12 -16.98 -12.37
C GLY A 48 8.22 -15.92 -12.34
N THR A 49 8.90 -15.70 -13.47
CA THR A 49 9.95 -14.66 -13.56
C THR A 49 9.36 -13.27 -13.42
N ILE A 50 8.27 -12.99 -14.14
CA ILE A 50 7.62 -11.67 -14.14
C ILE A 50 7.07 -11.35 -12.74
N TYR A 51 6.39 -12.30 -12.10
CA TYR A 51 5.86 -12.11 -10.76
C TYR A 51 6.97 -11.87 -9.72
N ASN A 52 8.09 -12.62 -9.81
CA ASN A 52 9.24 -12.37 -8.95
C ASN A 52 9.85 -10.99 -9.17
N THR A 53 9.97 -10.53 -10.42
CA THR A 53 10.45 -9.17 -10.72
C THR A 53 9.53 -8.10 -10.11
N ILE A 54 8.21 -8.27 -10.19
CA ILE A 54 7.24 -7.37 -9.55
C ILE A 54 7.39 -7.43 -8.02
N ALA A 55 7.58 -8.62 -7.45
CA ALA A 55 7.72 -8.82 -6.01
C ALA A 55 8.96 -8.12 -5.42
N VAL A 56 10.01 -7.86 -6.20
CA VAL A 56 11.19 -7.06 -5.77
C VAL A 56 10.81 -5.64 -5.36
N ALA A 57 9.68 -5.11 -5.84
CA ALA A 57 9.18 -3.82 -5.39
C ALA A 57 8.88 -3.78 -3.89
N ASN A 58 8.47 -4.91 -3.28
CA ASN A 58 8.14 -4.98 -1.86
C ASN A 58 9.34 -4.73 -0.93
N PRO A 59 10.47 -5.48 -1.04
CA PRO A 59 11.63 -5.21 -0.21
C PRO A 59 12.23 -3.82 -0.47
N LEU A 60 12.22 -3.35 -1.73
CA LEU A 60 12.69 -2.01 -2.06
C LEU A 60 11.83 -0.92 -1.38
N GLY A 61 10.51 -1.05 -1.48
CA GLY A 61 9.56 -0.12 -0.85
C GLY A 61 9.65 -0.15 0.67
N SER A 62 9.75 -1.34 1.27
CA SER A 62 9.91 -1.50 2.72
C SER A 62 11.22 -0.89 3.21
N TYR A 63 12.32 -1.08 2.48
CA TYR A 63 13.60 -0.46 2.86
C TYR A 63 13.52 1.07 2.83
N ILE A 64 12.97 1.65 1.76
CA ILE A 64 12.88 3.11 1.63
C ILE A 64 11.92 3.69 2.68
N LEU A 65 10.70 3.16 2.77
CA LEU A 65 9.66 3.72 3.63
C LEU A 65 9.89 3.36 5.11
N SER A 66 10.15 2.10 5.43
CA SER A 66 10.27 1.65 6.81
C SER A 66 11.63 1.99 7.43
N VAL A 67 12.72 1.68 6.74
CA VAL A 67 14.06 1.87 7.31
C VAL A 67 14.51 3.32 7.19
N ARG A 68 14.42 3.91 5.99
CA ARG A 68 14.97 5.26 5.77
C ARG A 68 14.02 6.37 6.21
N VAL A 69 12.74 6.29 5.89
CA VAL A 69 11.79 7.36 6.23
C VAL A 69 11.30 7.23 7.67
N ILE A 70 10.69 6.10 8.04
CA ILE A 70 10.12 5.92 9.39
C ILE A 70 11.23 5.86 10.44
N GLY A 71 12.33 5.14 10.19
CA GLY A 71 13.48 5.09 11.08
C GLY A 71 14.08 6.49 11.35
N TYR A 72 14.31 7.29 10.31
CA TYR A 72 14.85 8.65 10.49
C TYR A 72 13.92 9.57 11.29
N ILE A 73 12.60 9.47 11.07
CA ILE A 73 11.62 10.27 11.81
C ILE A 73 11.61 9.85 13.28
N TYR A 74 11.67 8.54 13.55
CA TYR A 74 11.70 8.00 14.90
C TYR A 74 12.96 8.44 15.67
N ASP A 75 14.15 8.27 15.07
CA ASP A 75 15.43 8.68 15.66
C ASP A 75 15.46 10.20 15.96
N ARG A 76 14.81 10.99 15.09
CA ARG A 76 14.70 12.44 15.28
C ARG A 76 13.78 12.80 16.45
N GLU A 77 12.63 12.14 16.60
CA GLU A 77 11.74 12.40 17.75
C GLU A 77 12.36 11.94 19.07
N GLU A 78 13.10 10.81 19.09
CA GLU A 78 13.85 10.36 20.25
C GLU A 78 14.92 11.38 20.69
N SER A 79 15.59 12.05 19.74
CA SER A 79 16.59 13.08 20.04
C SER A 79 16.01 14.38 20.62
N LEU A 80 14.71 14.63 20.45
CA LEU A 80 14.03 15.86 20.89
C LEU A 80 13.41 15.72 22.29
N GLU A 81 13.10 14.50 22.75
CA GLU A 81 12.64 14.25 24.11
C GLU A 81 13.83 14.11 25.07
N VAL A 82 14.17 15.21 25.76
CA VAL A 82 15.22 15.25 26.78
C VAL A 82 14.80 14.40 27.99
N GLY A 83 15.21 13.14 28.04
CA GLY A 83 15.17 12.29 29.25
C GLY A 83 14.36 10.99 29.18
N SER A 84 13.69 10.69 28.07
CA SER A 84 13.00 9.41 27.81
C SER A 84 13.69 8.68 26.65
N SER A 85 14.38 7.58 26.92
CA SER A 85 15.12 6.79 25.92
C SER A 85 14.24 6.04 24.91
N SER A 86 12.94 6.35 24.81
CA SER A 86 11.98 5.69 23.90
C SER A 86 10.65 6.45 23.88
N CYS A 87 10.27 7.00 22.73
CA CYS A 87 8.98 7.64 22.51
C CYS A 87 7.96 6.60 22.02
N ASN A 88 7.19 6.04 22.96
CA ASN A 88 6.26 4.94 22.69
C ASN A 88 4.80 5.43 22.67
N GLY A 89 4.16 5.35 21.50
CA GLY A 89 2.71 5.57 21.40
C GLY A 89 2.23 6.08 20.05
N ALA A 90 0.91 6.10 19.87
CA ALA A 90 0.26 6.60 18.66
C ALA A 90 0.54 8.09 18.38
N HIS A 91 0.93 8.85 19.41
CA HIS A 91 1.27 10.26 19.27
C HIS A 91 2.62 10.46 18.55
N CYS A 92 3.63 9.68 18.91
CA CYS A 92 4.98 9.73 18.33
C CYS A 92 4.99 9.27 16.86
N PHE A 93 4.26 8.19 16.56
CA PHE A 93 4.22 7.62 15.22
C PHE A 93 3.19 8.28 14.30
N ARG A 94 2.49 9.32 14.75
CA ARG A 94 1.38 9.93 14.02
C ARG A 94 1.82 10.45 12.65
N LEU A 95 2.97 11.13 12.60
CA LEU A 95 3.57 11.63 11.36
C LEU A 95 3.90 10.49 10.38
N SER A 96 4.49 9.41 10.88
CA SER A 96 4.81 8.22 10.08
C SER A 96 3.56 7.60 9.45
N PHE A 97 2.46 7.46 10.22
CA PHE A 97 1.20 6.95 9.68
C PHE A 97 0.55 7.90 8.68
N PHE A 98 0.68 9.21 8.83
CA PHE A 98 0.22 10.19 7.83
C PHE A 98 1.00 10.09 6.52
N ILE A 99 2.33 9.91 6.58
CA ILE A 99 3.16 9.70 5.38
C ILE A 99 2.73 8.42 4.66
N LEU A 100 2.57 7.32 5.39
CA LEU A 100 2.08 6.06 4.82
C LEU A 100 0.67 6.20 4.20
N ALA A 101 -0.21 6.97 4.84
CA ALA A 101 -1.53 7.28 4.29
C ALA A 101 -1.43 8.09 2.99
N ALA A 102 -0.56 9.10 2.93
CA ALA A 102 -0.35 9.93 1.75
C ALA A 102 0.24 9.12 0.58
N VAL A 103 1.24 8.28 0.83
CA VAL A 103 1.83 7.38 -0.18
C VAL A 103 0.78 6.40 -0.69
N SER A 104 -0.01 5.79 0.20
CA SER A 104 -1.10 4.89 -0.17
C SER A 104 -2.19 5.59 -1.00
N PHE A 105 -2.52 6.84 -0.66
CA PHE A 105 -3.50 7.64 -1.39
C PHE A 105 -3.00 8.02 -2.79
N ALA A 106 -1.74 8.44 -2.91
CA ALA A 106 -1.11 8.70 -4.21
C ALA A 106 -1.11 7.45 -5.08
N GLY A 107 -0.78 6.28 -4.52
CA GLY A 107 -0.86 5.00 -5.22
C GLY A 107 -2.28 4.70 -5.72
N ALA A 108 -3.31 4.96 -4.90
CA ALA A 108 -4.70 4.79 -5.30
C ALA A 108 -5.11 5.75 -6.43
N LEU A 109 -4.64 7.00 -6.42
CA LEU A 109 -4.89 7.95 -7.51
C LEU A 109 -4.25 7.50 -8.83
N VAL A 110 -3.01 7.00 -8.78
CA VAL A 110 -2.33 6.45 -9.97
C VAL A 110 -3.09 5.24 -10.50
N ALA A 111 -3.50 4.31 -9.63
CA ALA A 111 -4.29 3.15 -10.02
C ALA A 111 -5.65 3.56 -10.63
N LEU A 112 -6.32 4.57 -10.06
CA LEU A 112 -7.57 5.11 -10.58
C LEU A 112 -7.36 5.77 -11.95
N ALA A 113 -6.30 6.56 -12.13
CA ALA A 113 -5.97 7.18 -13.41
C ALA A 113 -5.70 6.11 -14.48
N PHE A 114 -4.95 5.06 -14.13
CA PHE A 114 -4.74 3.90 -15.01
C PHE A 114 -6.07 3.24 -15.37
N MET A 115 -6.91 2.91 -14.39
CA MET A 115 -8.24 2.34 -14.60
C MET A 115 -9.11 3.19 -15.52
N ILE A 116 -9.14 4.51 -15.35
CA ILE A 116 -9.91 5.41 -16.21
C ILE A 116 -9.39 5.37 -17.65
N LYS A 117 -8.08 5.27 -17.86
CA LYS A 117 -7.51 5.17 -19.22
C LYS A 117 -7.71 3.80 -19.86
N THR A 118 -7.58 2.71 -19.11
CA THR A 118 -7.78 1.34 -19.62
C THR A 118 -9.25 0.95 -19.73
N ARG A 119 -10.17 1.61 -19.01
CA ARG A 119 -11.63 1.44 -19.10
C ARG A 119 -12.15 1.38 -20.53
N ALA A 120 -11.71 2.30 -21.40
CA ALA A 120 -12.18 2.36 -22.78
C ALA A 120 -11.68 1.16 -23.61
N GLN A 121 -10.50 0.65 -23.31
CA GLN A 121 -9.91 -0.54 -23.95
C GLN A 121 -10.58 -1.82 -23.43
N TYR A 122 -10.73 -1.97 -22.11
CA TYR A 122 -11.42 -3.11 -21.49
C TYR A 122 -12.89 -3.21 -21.93
N ALA A 123 -13.61 -2.09 -22.01
CA ALA A 123 -14.98 -2.08 -22.52
C ALA A 123 -15.09 -2.59 -23.97
N ARG A 124 -14.07 -2.35 -24.81
CA ARG A 124 -14.00 -2.90 -26.17
C ARG A 124 -13.68 -4.40 -26.17
N ILE A 125 -12.76 -4.85 -25.32
CA ILE A 125 -12.37 -6.27 -25.19
C ILE A 125 -13.54 -7.11 -24.67
N ILE A 126 -14.22 -6.65 -23.62
CA ILE A 126 -15.39 -7.32 -23.05
C ILE A 126 -16.52 -7.42 -24.09
N ARG A 127 -16.79 -6.33 -24.83
CA ARG A 127 -17.81 -6.33 -25.88
C ARG A 127 -17.48 -7.29 -27.02
N ARG A 128 -16.21 -7.44 -27.39
CA ARG A 128 -15.75 -8.44 -28.37
C ARG A 128 -15.90 -9.87 -27.85
N LYS A 129 -15.60 -10.13 -26.57
CA LYS A 129 -15.79 -11.45 -25.95
C LYS A 129 -17.27 -11.85 -25.79
N MET A 130 -18.20 -10.91 -25.71
CA MET A 130 -19.64 -11.20 -25.66
C MET A 130 -20.27 -11.46 -27.05
N LEU A 131 -19.60 -11.03 -28.13
CA LEU A 131 -20.08 -11.15 -29.51
C LEU A 131 -19.45 -12.32 -30.28
N ALA A 132 -18.47 -13.01 -29.67
CA ALA A 132 -17.82 -14.21 -30.18
C ALA A 132 -18.26 -15.42 -29.36
#